data_AF-A0A239G3R2-F1
#
_entry.id   AF-A0A239G3R2-F1
#
_cell.length_a   1.000
_cell.length_b   1.000
_cell.length_c   1.000
_cell.angle_alpha   90.00
_cell.angle_beta   90.00
_cell.angle_gamma   90.00
#
_symmetry.space_group_name_H-M   'P 1'
#
loop_
_entity.id
_entity.type
_entity.pdbx_description
1 polymer ?
#
loop_
_entity_poly.entity_id
_entity_poly.type
_entity_poly.pdbx_seq_one_letter_code
_entity_poly.pdbx_strand_id
1 'polypeptide(L)'
;MSEKKYTQEELTKAFRSAIADRAKWFYLLEKYTDEGFDKIAERAITEFGIDKGKSLGDCKTAKDFANGILTGHAREAFAMEPIKVEEEESVIKFHHCALVEEWKKLGCSSEEVAHLCDLACFGDFGMVSVFPELELEFKQLLSRDEECCEMVITKK
;
A
#
# COMPACT_ATOMS: atom_id res chain seq x y z
N MET A 1 -8.23 -1.81 35.98
CA MET A 1 -7.16 -2.21 35.04
C MET A 1 -6.47 -0.93 34.59
N SER A 2 -5.17 -0.78 34.78
CA SER A 2 -4.46 0.41 34.29
C SER A 2 -4.47 0.41 32.77
N GLU A 3 -4.78 1.56 32.15
CA GLU A 3 -4.62 1.74 30.71
C GLU A 3 -3.16 1.56 30.33
N LYS A 4 -2.87 0.55 29.51
CA LYS A 4 -1.54 0.34 28.97
C LYS A 4 -1.34 1.33 27.81
N LYS A 5 -0.39 2.25 27.95
CA LYS A 5 -0.02 3.20 26.89
C LYS A 5 1.16 2.63 26.10
N TYR A 6 1.06 2.67 24.77
CA TYR A 6 2.13 2.26 23.86
C TYR A 6 2.80 3.49 23.25
N THR A 7 4.11 3.41 23.02
CA THR A 7 4.87 4.41 22.26
C THR A 7 4.57 4.30 20.76
N GLN A 8 4.86 5.37 20.02
CA GLN A 8 4.73 5.36 18.55
C GLN A 8 5.63 4.30 17.89
N GLU A 9 6.84 4.08 18.43
CA GLU A 9 7.76 3.06 17.94
C GLU A 9 7.18 1.65 18.12
N GLU A 10 6.62 1.34 19.29
CA GLU A 10 5.97 0.06 19.56
C GLU A 10 4.78 -0.18 18.63
N LEU A 11 3.95 0.84 18.41
CA LEU A 11 2.82 0.75 17.48
C LEU A 11 3.28 0.55 16.03
N THR A 12 4.33 1.25 15.61
CA THR A 12 4.91 1.10 14.28
C THR A 12 5.45 -0.31 14.05
N LYS A 13 6.16 -0.87 15.03
CA LYS A 13 6.65 -2.26 15.00
C LYS A 13 5.49 -3.26 14.94
N ALA A 14 4.45 -3.07 15.76
CA ALA A 14 3.27 -3.92 15.74
C ALA A 14 2.54 -3.87 14.39
N PHE A 15 2.37 -2.69 13.81
CA PHE A 15 1.76 -2.52 12.47
C PHE A 15 2.59 -3.19 11.37
N ARG A 16 3.92 -3.01 11.39
CA ARG A 16 4.82 -3.70 10.44
C ARG A 16 4.74 -5.22 10.58
N SER A 17 4.66 -5.73 11.81
CA SER A 17 4.44 -7.17 12.05
C SER A 17 3.13 -7.66 11.46
N ALA A 18 2.03 -6.91 11.63
CA ALA A 18 0.73 -7.28 11.05
C ALA A 18 0.75 -7.23 9.50
N ILE A 19 1.47 -6.27 8.92
CA ILE A 19 1.68 -6.20 7.46
C ILE A 19 2.53 -7.39 6.98
N ALA A 20 3.56 -7.79 7.72
CA ALA A 20 4.38 -8.97 7.41
C ALA A 20 3.54 -10.26 7.47
N ASP A 21 2.72 -10.45 8.50
CA ASP A 21 1.79 -11.59 8.57
C ASP A 21 0.85 -11.60 7.35
N ARG A 22 0.41 -10.42 6.89
CA ARG A 22 -0.36 -10.26 5.65
C ARG A 22 0.40 -10.71 4.41
N ALA A 23 1.65 -10.29 4.28
CA ALA A 23 2.53 -10.71 3.20
C ALA A 23 2.66 -12.23 3.16
N LYS A 24 2.84 -12.86 4.32
CA LYS A 24 3.03 -14.29 4.46
C LYS A 24 1.81 -15.08 4.00
N TRP A 25 0.61 -14.78 4.47
CA TRP A 25 -0.56 -15.52 3.99
C TRP A 25 -0.89 -15.23 2.54
N PHE A 26 -0.62 -14.02 2.04
CA PHE A 26 -0.80 -13.70 0.62
C PHE A 26 0.11 -14.56 -0.27
N TYR A 27 1.40 -14.69 0.08
CA TYR A 27 2.33 -15.60 -0.58
C TYR A 27 1.89 -17.07 -0.47
N LEU A 28 1.41 -17.51 0.70
CA LEU A 28 0.93 -18.89 0.84
C LEU A 28 -0.31 -19.17 0.00
N LEU A 29 -1.24 -18.21 -0.12
CA LEU A 29 -2.39 -18.36 -1.01
C LEU A 29 -1.96 -18.45 -2.47
N GLU A 30 -1.01 -17.63 -2.90
CA GLU A 30 -0.43 -17.72 -4.25
C GLU A 30 0.14 -19.11 -4.50
N LYS A 31 1.06 -19.53 -3.62
CA LYS A 31 1.77 -20.80 -3.69
C LYS A 31 0.87 -22.04 -3.73
N TYR A 32 -0.28 -22.00 -3.05
CA TYR A 32 -1.21 -23.15 -2.94
C TYR A 32 -2.46 -23.00 -3.82
N THR A 33 -2.52 -21.98 -4.68
CA THR A 33 -3.60 -21.86 -5.68
C THR A 33 -3.13 -22.46 -6.99
N ASP A 34 -3.79 -23.52 -7.44
CA ASP A 34 -3.36 -24.27 -8.63
C ASP A 34 -3.41 -23.42 -9.92
N GLU A 35 -4.49 -22.66 -10.14
CA GLU A 35 -4.65 -21.77 -11.29
C GLU A 35 -5.49 -20.53 -10.94
N GLY A 36 -5.23 -19.41 -11.62
CA GLY A 36 -6.07 -18.21 -11.57
C GLY A 36 -5.88 -17.30 -10.36
N PHE A 37 -4.82 -17.51 -9.56
CA PHE A 37 -4.52 -16.69 -8.39
C PHE A 37 -4.52 -15.19 -8.69
N ASP A 38 -3.84 -14.76 -9.75
CA ASP A 38 -3.72 -13.34 -10.11
C ASP A 38 -5.08 -12.66 -10.28
N LYS A 39 -6.01 -13.32 -10.98
CA LYS A 39 -7.38 -12.80 -11.19
C LYS A 39 -8.17 -12.71 -9.88
N ILE A 40 -7.96 -13.68 -8.99
CA ILE A 40 -8.60 -13.70 -7.68
C ILE A 40 -8.03 -12.56 -6.83
N ALA A 41 -6.71 -12.41 -6.80
CA ALA A 41 -5.99 -11.38 -6.06
C ALA A 41 -6.35 -9.98 -6.56
N GLU A 42 -6.28 -9.73 -7.88
CA GLU A 42 -6.70 -8.46 -8.50
C GLU A 42 -8.11 -8.08 -8.05
N ARG A 43 -9.09 -8.99 -8.20
CA ARG A 43 -10.47 -8.71 -7.84
C ARG A 43 -10.64 -8.44 -6.34
N ALA A 44 -10.11 -9.31 -5.49
CA ALA A 44 -10.29 -9.22 -4.03
C ALA A 44 -9.59 -7.98 -3.45
N ILE A 45 -8.37 -7.69 -3.92
CA ILE A 45 -7.58 -6.56 -3.44
C ILE A 45 -8.14 -5.24 -3.99
N THR A 46 -8.65 -5.22 -5.22
CA THR A 46 -9.38 -4.05 -5.76
C THR A 46 -10.64 -3.76 -4.93
N GLU A 47 -11.43 -4.78 -4.59
CA GLU A 47 -12.64 -4.62 -3.75
C GLU A 47 -12.28 -4.08 -2.35
N PHE A 48 -11.21 -4.60 -1.74
CA PHE A 48 -10.65 -4.05 -0.51
C PHE A 48 -10.23 -2.57 -0.67
N GLY A 49 -9.56 -2.23 -1.77
CA GLY A 49 -9.13 -0.87 -2.09
C GLY A 49 -10.31 0.09 -2.20
N ILE A 50 -11.36 -0.31 -2.92
CA ILE A 50 -12.60 0.46 -3.07
C ILE A 50 -13.21 0.79 -1.70
N ASP A 51 -13.28 -0.17 -0.79
CA ASP A 51 -13.83 0.07 0.55
C ASP A 51 -12.96 1.00 1.40
N LYS A 52 -11.63 0.96 1.21
CA LYS A 52 -10.72 1.96 1.79
C LYS A 52 -10.94 3.34 1.19
N GLY A 53 -11.10 3.43 -0.14
CA GLY A 53 -11.38 4.68 -0.84
C GLY A 53 -12.65 5.36 -0.32
N LYS A 54 -13.76 4.61 -0.20
CA LYS A 54 -15.02 5.12 0.37
C LYS A 54 -14.86 5.66 1.80
N SER A 55 -13.92 5.11 2.57
CA SER A 55 -13.64 5.55 3.95
C SER A 55 -12.87 6.87 4.01
N LEU A 56 -12.25 7.34 2.91
CA LEU A 56 -11.57 8.63 2.83
C LEU A 56 -12.53 9.82 2.73
N GLY A 57 -13.81 9.58 2.44
CA GLY A 57 -14.80 10.63 2.21
C GLY A 57 -14.78 11.10 0.75
N ASP A 58 -15.11 12.38 0.52
CA ASP A 58 -15.13 12.99 -0.82
C ASP A 58 -13.76 13.62 -1.11
N CYS A 59 -13.05 13.14 -2.13
CA CYS A 59 -11.76 13.67 -2.58
C CYS A 59 -11.92 14.20 -4.01
N LYS A 60 -11.66 15.49 -4.24
CA LYS A 60 -11.82 16.15 -5.55
C LYS A 60 -10.49 16.57 -6.18
N THR A 61 -9.44 16.54 -5.38
CA THR A 61 -8.10 16.98 -5.74
C THR A 61 -7.08 15.93 -5.31
N ALA A 62 -5.91 15.93 -5.96
CA ALA A 62 -4.81 15.06 -5.57
C ALA A 62 -4.40 15.30 -4.09
N LYS A 63 -4.45 16.56 -3.65
CA LYS A 63 -4.21 16.98 -2.27
C LYS A 63 -5.20 16.37 -1.27
N ASP A 64 -6.49 16.29 -1.60
CA ASP A 64 -7.49 15.69 -0.70
C ASP A 64 -7.15 14.22 -0.45
N PHE A 65 -6.88 13.49 -1.53
CA PHE A 65 -6.51 12.07 -1.45
C PHE A 65 -5.21 11.86 -0.67
N ALA A 66 -4.16 12.64 -1.01
CA ALA A 66 -2.87 12.59 -0.34
C ALA A 66 -3.01 12.84 1.17
N ASN A 67 -3.76 13.87 1.58
CA ASN A 67 -4.02 14.14 2.99
C ASN A 67 -4.82 13.03 3.67
N GLY A 68 -5.72 12.36 2.97
CA GLY A 68 -6.46 11.21 3.49
C GLY A 68 -5.54 10.05 3.89
N ILE A 69 -4.54 9.74 3.05
CA ILE A 69 -3.64 8.59 3.27
C ILE A 69 -2.40 8.93 4.12
N LEU A 70 -2.01 10.22 4.22
CA LEU A 70 -0.89 10.69 5.03
C LEU A 70 -1.20 10.80 6.54
N THR A 71 -1.96 9.84 7.07
CA THR A 71 -2.45 9.86 8.45
C THR A 71 -2.20 8.54 9.19
N GLY A 72 -2.24 8.62 10.53
CA GLY A 72 -2.27 7.47 11.42
C GLY A 72 -1.02 6.58 11.37
N HIS A 73 -1.20 5.33 11.79
CA HIS A 73 -0.10 4.37 11.95
C HIS A 73 0.45 3.84 10.62
N ALA A 74 -0.35 3.88 9.54
CA ALA A 74 0.11 3.44 8.21
C ALA A 74 1.24 4.34 7.70
N ARG A 75 1.11 5.67 7.87
CA ARG A 75 2.16 6.64 7.50
C ARG A 75 3.51 6.27 8.09
N GLU A 76 3.55 5.99 9.39
CA GLU A 76 4.77 5.63 10.10
C GLU A 76 5.26 4.23 9.73
N ALA A 77 4.33 3.27 9.58
CA ALA A 77 4.67 1.90 9.19
C ALA A 77 5.39 1.86 7.85
N PHE A 78 4.91 2.60 6.84
CA PHE A 78 5.52 2.68 5.52
C PHE A 78 6.62 3.75 5.37
N ALA A 79 6.92 4.48 6.44
CA ALA A 79 7.84 5.62 6.42
C ALA A 79 7.53 6.59 5.27
N MET A 80 6.27 7.03 5.21
CA MET A 80 5.77 7.90 4.14
C MET A 80 6.32 9.33 4.29
N GLU A 81 6.89 9.83 3.20
CA GLU A 81 7.40 11.18 3.04
C GLU A 81 6.57 11.94 2.00
N PRO A 82 5.84 13.00 2.38
CA PRO A 82 5.16 13.86 1.42
C PRO A 82 6.18 14.74 0.69
N ILE A 83 6.33 14.54 -0.62
CA ILE A 83 7.22 15.33 -1.48
C ILE A 83 6.49 16.54 -2.04
N LYS A 84 5.24 16.34 -2.46
CA LYS A 84 4.36 17.38 -3.03
C LYS A 84 2.92 17.09 -2.62
N VAL A 85 2.18 18.10 -2.16
CA VAL A 85 0.79 17.95 -1.73
C VAL A 85 -0.03 19.14 -2.26
N GLU A 86 -0.40 19.07 -3.54
CA GLU A 86 -1.08 20.13 -4.29
C GLU A 86 -2.36 19.62 -4.98
N GLU A 87 -3.21 20.55 -5.41
CA GLU A 87 -4.57 20.23 -5.89
C GLU A 87 -4.57 19.36 -7.16
N GLU A 88 -3.67 19.64 -8.10
CA GLU A 88 -3.63 18.96 -9.41
C GLU A 88 -2.70 17.74 -9.40
N GLU A 89 -1.64 17.75 -8.58
CA GLU A 89 -0.69 16.66 -8.47
C GLU A 89 -0.12 16.58 -7.05
N SER A 90 -0.09 15.37 -6.49
CA SER A 90 0.55 15.08 -5.21
C SER A 90 1.47 13.87 -5.33
N VAL A 91 2.62 13.92 -4.65
CA VAL A 91 3.67 12.90 -4.69
C VAL A 91 4.04 12.49 -3.28
N ILE A 92 4.02 11.19 -3.01
CA ILE A 92 4.38 10.59 -1.72
C ILE A 92 5.40 9.48 -1.96
N LYS A 93 6.49 9.50 -1.19
CA LYS A 93 7.49 8.44 -1.18
C LYS A 93 7.32 7.53 0.02
N PHE A 94 7.47 6.23 -0.17
CA PHE A 94 7.36 5.21 0.86
C PHE A 94 8.74 4.55 0.97
N HIS A 95 9.40 4.74 2.11
CA HIS A 95 10.79 4.31 2.31
C HIS A 95 10.92 2.97 3.03
N HIS A 96 9.79 2.34 3.39
CA HIS A 96 9.78 1.03 4.02
C HIS A 96 8.54 0.24 3.60
N CYS A 97 8.70 -1.05 3.30
CA CYS A 97 7.58 -1.93 2.98
C CYS A 97 7.76 -3.30 3.62
N ALA A 98 7.03 -3.55 4.70
CA ALA A 98 7.04 -4.84 5.40
C ALA A 98 6.49 -6.00 4.55
N LEU A 99 5.72 -5.71 3.48
CA LEU A 99 5.32 -6.75 2.51
C LEU A 99 6.54 -7.28 1.76
N VAL A 100 7.29 -6.37 1.12
CA VAL A 100 8.48 -6.68 0.32
C VAL A 100 9.54 -7.36 1.18
N GLU A 101 9.81 -6.83 2.38
CA GLU A 101 10.77 -7.44 3.31
C GLU A 101 10.39 -8.87 3.69
N GLU A 102 9.11 -9.13 3.95
CA GLU A 102 8.67 -10.46 4.36
C GLU A 102 8.71 -11.46 3.20
N TRP A 103 8.31 -11.08 1.98
CA TRP A 103 8.47 -11.95 0.81
C TRP A 103 9.94 -12.29 0.53
N LYS A 104 10.85 -11.31 0.67
CA LYS A 104 12.30 -11.57 0.61
C LYS A 104 12.77 -12.54 1.70
N LYS A 105 12.29 -12.40 2.94
CA LYS A 105 12.60 -13.34 4.04
C LYS A 105 12.05 -14.75 3.80
N LEU A 106 10.91 -14.88 3.14
CA LEU A 106 10.32 -16.16 2.75
C LEU A 106 11.08 -16.85 1.61
N GLY A 107 12.06 -16.17 1.02
CA GLY A 107 12.93 -16.71 -0.04
C GLY A 107 12.39 -16.50 -1.45
N CYS A 108 11.43 -15.58 -1.64
CA CYS A 108 10.96 -15.20 -2.98
C CYS A 108 12.10 -14.53 -3.77
N SER A 109 12.20 -14.87 -5.06
CA SER A 109 13.03 -14.19 -6.04
C SER A 109 12.57 -12.74 -6.28
N SER A 110 13.43 -11.90 -6.86
CA SER A 110 13.05 -10.52 -7.21
C SER A 110 11.84 -10.46 -8.15
N GLU A 111 11.69 -11.44 -9.06
CA GLU A 111 10.53 -11.54 -9.96
C GLU A 111 9.24 -11.87 -9.19
N GLU A 112 9.28 -12.85 -8.28
CA GLU A 112 8.11 -13.19 -7.44
C GLU A 112 7.72 -12.03 -6.51
N VAL A 113 8.70 -11.32 -5.93
CA VAL A 113 8.46 -10.13 -5.09
C VAL A 113 7.80 -9.01 -5.90
N ALA A 114 8.28 -8.76 -7.12
CA ALA A 114 7.68 -7.78 -8.01
C ALA A 114 6.24 -8.18 -8.39
N HIS A 115 6.00 -9.44 -8.74
CA HIS A 115 4.68 -9.97 -9.08
C HIS A 115 3.67 -9.82 -7.94
N LEU A 116 4.02 -10.26 -6.73
CA LEU A 116 3.16 -10.11 -5.55
C LEU A 116 2.90 -8.65 -5.21
N CYS A 117 3.89 -7.77 -5.42
CA CYS A 117 3.72 -6.33 -5.22
C CYS A 117 2.74 -5.73 -6.22
N ASP A 118 2.82 -6.11 -7.50
CA ASP A 118 1.91 -5.63 -8.53
C ASP A 118 0.47 -6.01 -8.22
N LEU A 119 0.25 -7.25 -7.74
CA LEU A 119 -1.06 -7.67 -7.25
C LEU A 119 -1.52 -6.88 -6.00
N ALA A 120 -0.59 -6.57 -5.09
CA ALA A 120 -0.91 -5.78 -3.90
C ALA A 120 -1.27 -4.31 -4.22
N CYS A 121 -0.67 -3.72 -5.26
CA CYS A 121 -0.93 -2.35 -5.71
C CYS A 121 -2.37 -2.16 -6.23
N PHE A 122 -3.09 -3.22 -6.59
CA PHE A 122 -4.53 -3.12 -6.87
C PHE A 122 -5.33 -2.57 -5.69
N GLY A 123 -4.79 -2.61 -4.47
CA GLY A 123 -5.41 -1.98 -3.31
C GLY A 123 -5.37 -0.47 -3.41
N ASP A 124 -4.24 0.10 -3.85
CA ASP A 124 -4.06 1.53 -4.07
C ASP A 124 -4.88 1.99 -5.30
N PHE A 125 -4.86 1.20 -6.38
CA PHE A 125 -5.67 1.49 -7.57
C PHE A 125 -7.17 1.41 -7.29
N GLY A 126 -7.62 0.41 -6.54
CA GLY A 126 -9.01 0.32 -6.08
C GLY A 126 -9.39 1.51 -5.19
N MET A 127 -8.47 1.97 -4.34
CA MET A 127 -8.70 3.12 -3.45
C MET A 127 -8.91 4.42 -4.24
N VAL A 128 -8.09 4.72 -5.24
CA VAL A 128 -8.28 5.92 -6.07
C VAL A 128 -9.48 5.80 -7.01
N SER A 129 -9.85 4.57 -7.43
CA SER A 129 -10.89 4.33 -8.45
C SER A 129 -12.28 4.86 -8.09
N VAL A 130 -12.55 5.09 -6.80
CA VAL A 130 -13.82 5.66 -6.34
C VAL A 130 -13.93 7.16 -6.61
N PHE A 131 -12.82 7.82 -6.97
CA PHE A 131 -12.73 9.25 -7.29
C PHE A 131 -12.52 9.42 -8.80
N PRO A 132 -13.58 9.69 -9.58
CA PRO A 132 -13.50 9.67 -11.03
C PRO A 132 -12.55 10.72 -11.60
N GLU A 133 -12.32 11.84 -10.90
CA GLU A 133 -11.41 12.91 -11.29
C GLU A 133 -9.94 12.60 -11.01
N LEU A 134 -9.62 11.50 -10.32
CA LEU A 134 -8.26 11.19 -9.90
C LEU A 134 -7.73 9.92 -10.58
N GLU A 135 -6.42 9.90 -10.78
CA GLU A 135 -5.65 8.72 -11.16
C GLU A 135 -4.41 8.59 -10.28
N LEU A 136 -3.86 7.38 -10.23
CA LEU A 136 -2.72 7.04 -9.40
C LEU A 136 -1.78 6.14 -10.20
N GLU A 137 -0.50 6.43 -10.11
CA GLU A 137 0.56 5.58 -10.63
C GLU A 137 1.73 5.46 -9.63
N PHE A 138 2.51 4.40 -9.80
CA PHE A 138 3.79 4.23 -9.10
C PHE A 138 4.93 4.40 -10.09
N LYS A 139 5.79 5.40 -9.87
CA LYS A 139 6.98 5.66 -10.71
C LYS A 139 8.17 4.78 -10.33
N GLN A 140 8.23 4.40 -9.05
CA GLN A 140 9.23 3.52 -8.47
C GLN A 140 8.53 2.58 -7.48
N LEU A 141 9.09 1.38 -7.26
CA LEU A 141 8.68 0.40 -6.27
C LEU A 141 9.88 -0.27 -5.62
N LEU A 142 9.86 -0.35 -4.28
CA LEU A 142 10.81 -1.13 -3.48
C LEU A 142 10.87 -2.62 -3.87
N SER A 143 9.79 -3.16 -4.45
CA SER A 143 9.73 -4.54 -4.93
C SER A 143 10.63 -4.80 -6.14
N ARG A 144 11.01 -3.75 -6.88
CA ARG A 144 11.92 -3.76 -8.02
C ARG A 144 13.34 -3.30 -7.66
N ASP A 145 13.67 -3.34 -6.37
CA ASP A 145 14.96 -2.91 -5.81
C ASP A 145 15.30 -1.42 -6.09
N GLU A 146 14.27 -0.59 -6.28
CA GLU A 146 14.40 0.86 -6.40
C GLU A 146 14.49 1.54 -5.02
N GLU A 147 14.78 2.84 -4.99
CA GLU A 147 15.05 3.58 -3.74
C GLU A 147 13.83 3.66 -2.83
N CYS A 148 12.63 3.78 -3.39
CA CYS A 148 11.37 3.94 -2.67
C CYS A 148 10.19 3.45 -3.51
N CYS A 149 8.99 3.36 -2.91
CA CYS A 149 7.78 3.42 -3.72
C CYS A 149 7.41 4.89 -3.92
N GLU A 150 7.38 5.37 -5.16
CA GLU A 150 7.00 6.74 -5.48
C GLU A 150 5.59 6.75 -6.07
N MET A 151 4.61 7.10 -5.23
CA MET A 151 3.21 7.22 -5.60
C MET A 151 2.94 8.64 -6.09
N VAL A 152 2.37 8.74 -7.29
CA VAL A 152 1.92 9.99 -7.89
C VAL A 152 0.41 9.93 -8.05
N ILE A 153 -0.27 10.94 -7.51
CA ILE A 153 -1.72 11.15 -7.70
C ILE A 153 -1.89 12.38 -8.56
N THR A 154 -2.60 12.26 -9.67
CA THR A 154 -2.91 13.35 -10.59
C THR A 154 -4.42 13.50 -10.75
N LYS A 155 -4.85 14.72 -11.02
CA LYS A 155 -6.20 15.01 -11.48
C LYS A 155 -6.28 14.83 -12.99
N LYS A 156 -7.34 14.17 -13.47
CA LYS A 156 -7.60 13.89 -14.89
C LYS A 156 -8.06 15.12 -15.68
#